data_AF-A0A537X5D4-F1
#
_entry.id   AF-A0A537X5D4-F1
#
_cell.length_a   1.000
_cell.length_b   1.000
_cell.length_c   1.000
_cell.angle_alpha   90.00
_cell.angle_beta   90.00
_cell.angle_gamma   90.00
#
_symmetry.space_group_name_H-M   'P 1'
#
loop_
_entity.id
_entity.type
_entity.pdbx_description
1 polymer ?
#
loop_
_entity_poly.entity_id
_entity_poly.type
_entity_poly.pdbx_seq_one_letter_code
_entity_poly.pdbx_strand_id
1 'polypeptide(L)'
;MGRTRVAGGADASIAVTRRRWNDRGTSGLRQAAMVGSALEVGDGRRTRRGARGAAQLRAARIASRMASRLAVVPPPPCARVDLRDDGSVLRRILLLPLLMGLAACSSPASVQPASMRQGAIVFGGGDRLRVRIAETEAERAAGLMHVMALAPDDGMAFVFNQPVTDRFWMKDTLIPLSVAFVGEDGRVISLSDMDPCTAEPCPTYPASGPYTMAVEANLGWFRDHHVSIGSTARLEPADG
;
A
#
# COMPACT_ATOMS: atom_id res chain seq x y z
N MET A 1 -37.55 29.87 70.13
CA MET A 1 -37.31 28.63 70.91
C MET A 1 -37.30 27.47 69.92
N GLY A 2 -36.16 26.83 69.58
CA GLY A 2 -35.52 25.73 70.31
C GLY A 2 -36.29 24.41 70.04
N ARG A 3 -35.75 23.33 69.44
CA ARG A 3 -34.46 22.67 69.66
C ARG A 3 -34.04 21.78 68.45
N THR A 4 -32.75 21.51 68.45
CA THR A 4 -31.84 20.78 67.54
C THR A 4 -31.83 19.25 67.67
N ARG A 5 -31.42 18.55 66.58
CA ARG A 5 -30.50 17.37 66.51
C ARG A 5 -30.28 17.06 65.01
N VAL A 6 -29.13 17.22 64.35
CA VAL A 6 -27.77 16.59 64.38
C VAL A 6 -27.76 15.06 64.16
N ALA A 7 -27.25 14.64 62.99
CA ALA A 7 -26.37 13.49 62.67
C ALA A 7 -26.46 13.26 61.14
N GLY A 8 -25.43 12.96 60.34
CA GLY A 8 -24.03 12.61 60.50
C GLY A 8 -23.50 12.22 59.10
N GLY A 9 -22.22 12.50 58.80
CA GLY A 9 -21.59 12.17 57.52
C GLY A 9 -20.83 10.83 57.51
N ALA A 10 -20.42 10.42 56.30
CA ALA A 10 -19.31 9.51 55.90
C ALA A 10 -19.67 9.05 54.47
N ASP A 11 -18.95 9.41 53.40
CA ASP A 11 -17.58 9.05 53.00
C ASP A 11 -17.37 7.54 52.70
N ALA A 12 -16.59 7.31 51.66
CA ALA A 12 -15.81 6.10 51.34
C ALA A 12 -16.39 5.05 50.34
N SER A 13 -15.71 5.02 49.18
CA SER A 13 -15.00 3.85 48.63
C SER A 13 -15.66 2.95 47.58
N ILE A 14 -15.23 3.21 46.34
CA ILE A 14 -14.60 2.28 45.38
C ILE A 14 -14.57 0.80 45.82
N ALA A 15 -15.22 -0.06 45.04
CA ALA A 15 -14.91 -1.49 44.99
C ALA A 15 -14.86 -1.98 43.53
N VAL A 16 -13.63 -2.02 43.00
CA VAL A 16 -13.26 -2.70 41.76
C VAL A 16 -13.40 -4.21 41.96
N THR A 17 -14.32 -4.85 41.24
CA THR A 17 -14.47 -6.30 41.25
C THR A 17 -13.45 -6.93 40.28
N ARG A 18 -12.34 -7.43 40.84
CA ARG A 18 -11.43 -8.35 40.14
C ARG A 18 -12.15 -9.68 39.89
N ARG A 19 -12.40 -10.03 38.63
CA ARG A 19 -12.74 -11.42 38.28
C ARG A 19 -11.46 -12.25 38.18
N ARG A 20 -11.33 -13.15 39.14
CA ARG A 20 -10.39 -14.26 39.27
C ARG A 20 -10.64 -15.27 38.14
N TRP A 21 -9.64 -15.47 37.27
CA TRP A 21 -9.57 -16.61 36.36
C TRP A 21 -8.96 -17.79 37.15
N ASN A 22 -9.66 -18.92 37.19
CA ASN A 22 -9.27 -20.11 37.94
C ASN A 22 -8.61 -21.12 36.99
N ASP A 23 -7.37 -21.51 37.29
CA ASP A 23 -6.72 -22.70 36.76
C ASP A 23 -7.13 -23.95 37.55
N ARG A 24 -7.66 -24.97 36.86
CA ARG A 24 -7.70 -26.41 37.21
C ARG A 24 -8.08 -27.16 35.90
N GLY A 25 -7.48 -28.25 35.44
CA GLY A 25 -6.42 -29.13 35.92
C GLY A 25 -6.38 -30.40 35.05
N THR A 26 -5.16 -30.89 34.79
CA THR A 26 -4.74 -32.31 34.80
C THR A 26 -5.44 -33.39 33.94
N SER A 27 -4.67 -33.90 32.98
CA SER A 27 -4.32 -35.31 32.70
C SER A 27 -5.39 -36.42 32.64
N GLY A 28 -5.37 -37.18 31.53
CA GLY A 28 -5.98 -38.51 31.46
C GLY A 28 -5.67 -39.26 30.15
N LEU A 29 -4.61 -40.08 30.17
CA LEU A 29 -4.36 -41.15 29.19
C LEU A 29 -5.44 -42.24 29.27
N ARG A 30 -5.88 -42.80 28.13
CA ARG A 30 -5.82 -44.24 27.77
C ARG A 30 -6.73 -44.61 26.57
N GLN A 31 -6.09 -45.31 25.60
CA GLN A 31 -6.54 -46.50 24.84
C GLN A 31 -7.87 -46.47 24.06
N ALA A 32 -8.12 -47.19 22.97
CA ALA A 32 -7.41 -47.91 21.91
C ALA A 32 -8.53 -48.66 21.13
N ALA A 33 -8.57 -48.60 19.79
CA ALA A 33 -9.19 -49.57 18.86
C ALA A 33 -9.20 -48.91 17.45
N MET A 34 -8.48 -49.33 16.41
CA MET A 34 -8.42 -50.62 15.69
C MET A 34 -9.77 -51.10 15.14
N VAL A 35 -10.17 -50.53 13.99
CA VAL A 35 -10.88 -51.19 12.87
C VAL A 35 -10.54 -50.32 11.64
N GLY A 36 -9.94 -50.73 10.52
CA GLY A 36 -9.88 -52.04 9.89
C GLY A 36 -10.85 -52.07 8.71
N SER A 37 -10.49 -51.52 7.53
CA SER A 37 -10.99 -51.97 6.22
C SER A 37 -10.20 -51.32 5.09
N ALA A 38 -9.39 -52.14 4.44
CA ALA A 38 -8.81 -51.93 3.13
C ALA A 38 -9.71 -52.64 2.10
N LEU A 39 -9.98 -52.00 0.96
CA LEU A 39 -10.35 -52.66 -0.30
C LEU A 39 -9.84 -51.79 -1.46
N GLU A 40 -8.83 -52.31 -2.19
CA GLU A 40 -8.86 -52.67 -3.63
C GLU A 40 -8.37 -51.53 -4.54
N VAL A 41 -7.12 -51.53 -5.00
CA VAL A 41 -6.55 -52.29 -6.13
C VAL A 41 -7.28 -52.02 -7.45
N GLY A 42 -6.63 -51.22 -8.32
CA GLY A 42 -6.97 -51.06 -9.72
C GLY A 42 -5.72 -50.66 -10.52
N ASP A 43 -4.93 -51.67 -10.91
CA ASP A 43 -3.87 -51.59 -11.92
C ASP A 43 -4.51 -51.52 -13.32
N GLY A 44 -4.06 -50.58 -14.16
CA GLY A 44 -4.58 -50.33 -15.49
C GLY A 44 -3.49 -49.87 -16.44
N ARG A 45 -2.61 -50.79 -16.83
CA ARG A 45 -1.59 -50.61 -17.88
C ARG A 45 -2.18 -50.29 -19.26
N ARG A 46 -1.40 -49.48 -19.99
CA ARG A 46 -1.15 -49.48 -21.45
C ARG A 46 -2.33 -49.17 -22.38
N THR A 47 -2.11 -48.24 -23.32
CA THR A 47 -1.84 -48.59 -24.73
C THR A 47 -1.40 -47.38 -25.59
N ARG A 48 -0.51 -47.68 -26.56
CA ARG A 48 -0.36 -47.14 -27.94
C ARG A 48 -0.09 -45.63 -28.14
N ARG A 49 1.09 -45.21 -28.64
CA ARG A 49 1.62 -45.30 -30.04
C ARG A 49 0.62 -44.89 -31.13
N GLY A 50 0.99 -43.84 -31.87
CA GLY A 50 0.41 -43.42 -33.16
C GLY A 50 -0.13 -41.99 -33.08
N ALA A 51 0.14 -41.06 -33.99
CA ALA A 51 0.66 -41.18 -35.32
C ALA A 51 1.31 -39.87 -35.77
N ARG A 52 2.27 -40.04 -36.69
CA ARG A 52 2.81 -39.02 -37.58
C ARG A 52 1.67 -38.45 -38.43
N GLY A 53 1.65 -37.14 -38.61
CA GLY A 53 0.81 -36.45 -39.59
C GLY A 53 1.61 -35.31 -40.20
N ALA A 54 2.41 -35.65 -41.21
CA ALA A 54 2.97 -34.70 -42.14
C ALA A 54 1.86 -34.23 -43.09
N ALA A 55 1.74 -32.91 -43.28
CA ALA A 55 1.12 -32.35 -44.48
C ALA A 55 1.71 -30.95 -44.73
N GLN A 56 2.82 -30.97 -45.47
CA GLN A 56 3.30 -29.86 -46.28
C GLN A 56 2.34 -29.61 -47.46
N LEU A 57 2.58 -28.49 -48.18
CA LEU A 57 2.07 -28.07 -49.51
C LEU A 57 0.91 -27.05 -49.41
N ARG A 58 0.84 -25.89 -50.08
CA ARG A 58 1.58 -25.22 -51.17
C ARG A 58 1.21 -23.71 -51.08
N ALA A 59 2.16 -22.78 -51.12
CA ALA A 59 2.51 -21.96 -52.29
C ALA A 59 1.33 -21.35 -53.08
N ALA A 60 1.13 -20.02 -53.00
CA ALA A 60 1.07 -19.11 -54.16
C ALA A 60 0.73 -17.64 -53.77
N ARG A 61 1.74 -16.79 -53.93
CA ARG A 61 1.74 -15.37 -54.34
C ARG A 61 0.37 -14.72 -54.63
N ILE A 62 0.03 -13.67 -53.88
CA ILE A 62 -0.62 -12.47 -54.42
C ILE A 62 0.11 -11.25 -53.84
N ALA A 63 0.97 -10.65 -54.66
CA ALA A 63 1.52 -9.34 -54.42
C ALA A 63 0.44 -8.31 -54.80
N SER A 64 -0.06 -7.55 -53.82
CA SER A 64 -0.80 -6.31 -54.10
C SER A 64 -0.12 -5.15 -53.40
N ARG A 65 0.43 -4.30 -54.25
CA ARG A 65 1.07 -3.02 -53.94
C ARG A 65 0.02 -2.06 -53.38
N MET A 66 0.23 -1.53 -52.18
CA MET A 66 -0.23 -0.18 -51.82
C MET A 66 0.83 0.48 -50.94
N ALA A 67 1.82 1.08 -51.60
CA ALA A 67 2.74 2.01 -50.98
C ALA A 67 1.99 3.34 -50.75
N SER A 68 1.38 3.46 -49.57
CA SER A 68 0.88 4.75 -49.07
C SER A 68 2.05 5.62 -48.65
N ARG A 69 2.13 6.76 -49.32
CA ARG A 69 3.11 7.83 -49.24
C ARG A 69 3.38 8.26 -47.79
N LEU A 70 4.56 7.92 -47.25
CA LEU A 70 5.15 8.67 -46.16
C LEU A 70 5.59 10.03 -46.74
N ALA A 71 4.93 11.10 -46.32
CA ALA A 71 5.45 12.45 -46.49
C ALA A 71 6.67 12.59 -45.57
N VAL A 72 7.86 12.55 -46.16
CA VAL A 72 9.11 12.95 -45.51
C VAL A 72 9.04 14.46 -45.33
N VAL A 73 8.87 14.92 -44.09
CA VAL A 73 9.01 16.33 -43.74
C VAL A 73 10.52 16.65 -43.72
N PRO A 74 11.01 17.60 -44.52
CA PRO A 74 12.41 17.99 -44.47
C PRO A 74 12.73 18.76 -43.18
N PRO A 75 13.90 18.55 -42.56
CA PRO A 75 14.34 19.39 -41.45
C PRO A 75 14.60 20.83 -41.91
N PRO A 76 14.43 21.84 -41.04
CA PRO A 76 14.76 23.23 -41.37
C PRO A 76 16.27 23.38 -41.63
N PRO A 77 16.67 24.30 -42.53
CA PRO A 77 18.09 24.57 -42.78
C PRO A 77 18.74 25.15 -41.52
N CYS A 78 19.86 24.54 -41.10
CA CYS A 78 20.77 25.15 -40.16
C CYS A 78 21.25 26.48 -40.74
N ALA A 79 20.88 27.60 -40.12
CA ALA A 79 21.47 28.89 -40.41
C ALA A 79 22.98 28.79 -40.11
N ARG A 80 23.79 28.95 -41.17
CA ARG A 80 25.23 29.19 -41.03
C ARG A 80 25.39 30.56 -40.42
N VAL A 81 25.87 30.61 -39.19
CA VAL A 81 26.43 31.84 -38.63
C VAL A 81 27.85 31.93 -39.17
N ASP A 82 28.09 32.87 -40.08
CA ASP A 82 29.42 33.26 -40.51
C ASP A 82 30.18 33.81 -39.29
N LEU A 83 31.08 33.01 -38.74
CA LEU A 83 32.11 33.50 -37.81
C LEU A 83 33.17 34.21 -38.65
N ARG A 84 33.03 35.52 -38.74
CA ARG A 84 34.02 36.42 -39.30
C ARG A 84 35.23 36.44 -38.37
N ASP A 85 36.30 35.82 -38.84
CA ASP A 85 37.63 35.82 -38.24
C ASP A 85 38.22 37.24 -38.41
N ASP A 86 38.18 38.02 -37.34
CA ASP A 86 39.01 39.22 -37.21
C ASP A 86 39.93 39.00 -36.00
N GLY A 87 41.10 38.44 -36.28
CA GLY A 87 42.22 38.46 -35.35
C GLY A 87 42.58 39.90 -34.97
N SER A 88 43.13 40.07 -33.76
CA SER A 88 43.78 41.28 -33.22
C SER A 88 42.99 42.10 -32.18
N VAL A 89 42.53 41.49 -31.08
CA VAL A 89 42.54 42.18 -29.77
C VAL A 89 43.04 41.26 -28.67
N LEU A 90 44.35 41.06 -28.70
CA LEU A 90 45.14 40.53 -27.62
C LEU A 90 44.90 41.36 -26.34
N ARG A 91 44.69 40.66 -25.21
CA ARG A 91 45.07 41.10 -23.86
C ARG A 91 44.23 42.22 -23.25
N ARG A 92 43.06 41.86 -22.72
CA ARG A 92 42.44 42.37 -21.47
C ARG A 92 40.99 41.88 -21.45
N ILE A 93 40.71 40.85 -20.66
CA ILE A 93 39.46 40.52 -19.94
C ILE A 93 39.71 39.09 -19.44
N LEU A 94 40.57 39.02 -18.43
CA LEU A 94 40.83 37.83 -17.63
C LEU A 94 40.21 38.16 -16.27
N LEU A 95 38.87 38.10 -16.20
CA LEU A 95 38.01 38.14 -15.00
C LEU A 95 36.54 38.31 -15.47
N LEU A 96 35.65 37.44 -14.97
CA LEU A 96 34.22 37.21 -15.28
C LEU A 96 33.93 36.33 -16.52
N PRO A 97 33.17 35.22 -16.42
CA PRO A 97 32.21 34.87 -15.36
C PRO A 97 32.47 33.48 -14.72
N LEU A 98 32.95 33.51 -13.47
CA LEU A 98 32.76 32.45 -12.48
C LEU A 98 31.34 32.60 -11.90
N LEU A 99 30.28 32.31 -12.66
CA LEU A 99 28.89 32.47 -12.18
C LEU A 99 27.85 31.69 -13.00
N MET A 100 28.13 30.43 -13.37
CA MET A 100 27.10 29.51 -13.91
C MET A 100 27.33 28.08 -13.42
N GLY A 101 27.00 27.82 -12.15
CA GLY A 101 27.21 26.51 -11.54
C GLY A 101 26.30 26.23 -10.35
N LEU A 102 25.03 26.65 -10.42
CA LEU A 102 23.97 26.18 -9.52
C LEU A 102 22.89 25.53 -10.40
N ALA A 103 23.20 24.35 -10.93
CA ALA A 103 22.19 23.46 -11.47
C ALA A 103 21.42 22.88 -10.26
N ALA A 104 20.33 23.54 -9.89
CA ALA A 104 19.39 23.03 -8.92
C ALA A 104 18.78 21.72 -9.45
N CYS A 105 19.01 20.61 -8.73
CA CYS A 105 18.30 19.36 -8.96
C CYS A 105 16.84 19.55 -8.57
N SER A 106 15.99 19.87 -9.54
CA SER A 106 14.54 19.78 -9.37
C SER A 106 14.13 18.31 -9.49
N SER A 107 14.01 17.60 -8.37
CA SER A 107 13.36 16.29 -8.35
C SER A 107 11.90 16.44 -8.80
N PRO A 108 11.37 15.55 -9.65
CA PRO A 108 9.95 15.53 -9.94
C PRO A 108 9.20 15.12 -8.66
N ALA A 109 8.56 16.09 -8.02
CA ALA A 109 7.60 15.79 -6.96
C ALA A 109 6.43 15.01 -7.59
N SER A 110 6.15 13.83 -7.04
CA SER A 110 5.01 13.01 -7.42
C SER A 110 3.72 13.83 -7.30
N VAL A 111 2.99 13.99 -8.41
CA VAL A 111 1.72 14.71 -8.47
C VAL A 111 0.63 13.85 -7.85
N GLN A 112 0.48 13.92 -6.54
CA GLN A 112 -0.78 13.59 -5.88
C GLN A 112 -1.47 14.90 -5.53
N PRO A 113 -2.81 14.96 -5.61
CA PRO A 113 -3.53 16.20 -5.32
C PRO A 113 -3.16 16.66 -3.91
N ALA A 114 -2.51 17.82 -3.83
CA ALA A 114 -2.10 18.47 -2.58
C ALA A 114 -3.28 18.90 -1.69
N SER A 115 -4.52 18.50 -2.03
CA SER A 115 -5.75 18.93 -1.39
C SER A 115 -6.24 18.01 -0.26
N MET A 116 -5.65 16.82 -0.09
CA MET A 116 -6.08 15.91 0.98
C MET A 116 -5.57 16.38 2.34
N ARG A 117 -6.41 16.28 3.37
CA ARG A 117 -6.01 16.61 4.75
C ARG A 117 -4.83 15.71 5.18
N GLN A 118 -3.89 16.29 5.91
CA GLN A 118 -2.74 15.56 6.45
C GLN A 118 -2.90 15.32 7.96
N GLY A 119 -2.23 14.29 8.45
CA GLY A 119 -2.16 13.95 9.87
C GLY A 119 -1.04 12.97 10.16
N ALA A 120 -1.07 12.39 11.36
CA ALA A 120 -0.17 11.31 11.74
C ALA A 120 -0.95 10.19 12.41
N ILE A 121 -0.60 8.93 12.11
CA ILE A 121 -1.02 7.79 12.92
C ILE A 121 0.06 7.52 13.96
N VAL A 122 -0.33 7.53 15.23
CA VAL A 122 0.53 7.18 16.36
C VAL A 122 0.19 5.78 16.84
N PHE A 123 1.16 4.89 16.78
CA PHE A 123 1.02 3.52 17.24
C PHE A 123 1.42 3.38 18.71
N GLY A 124 1.00 2.28 19.35
CA GLY A 124 1.22 2.05 20.79
C GLY A 124 2.69 2.03 21.25
N GLY A 125 3.64 1.81 20.33
CA GLY A 125 5.08 1.90 20.58
C GLY A 125 5.66 3.32 20.53
N GLY A 126 4.85 4.32 20.16
CA GLY A 126 5.29 5.69 19.92
C GLY A 126 5.67 5.98 18.47
N ASP A 127 5.73 4.95 17.60
CA ASP A 127 6.01 5.11 16.18
C ASP A 127 4.94 5.97 15.51
N ARG A 128 5.40 6.86 14.62
CA ARG A 128 4.56 7.86 13.94
C ARG A 128 4.68 7.69 12.44
N LEU A 129 3.53 7.50 11.79
CA LEU A 129 3.41 7.48 10.33
C LEU A 129 2.71 8.75 9.88
N ARG A 130 3.34 9.58 9.04
CA ARG A 130 2.65 10.72 8.42
C ARG A 130 1.67 10.20 7.38
N VAL A 131 0.44 10.69 7.39
CA VAL A 131 -0.60 10.19 6.50
C VAL A 131 -1.34 11.31 5.81
N ARG A 132 -1.72 11.04 4.56
CA ARG A 132 -2.84 11.73 3.92
C ARG A 132 -4.14 11.02 4.30
N ILE A 133 -5.19 11.77 4.61
CA ILE A 133 -6.42 11.24 5.20
C ILE A 133 -7.54 11.23 4.16
N ALA A 134 -7.97 10.04 3.76
CA ALA A 134 -9.09 9.83 2.84
C ALA A 134 -10.40 9.63 3.62
N GLU A 135 -11.27 10.65 3.62
CA GLU A 135 -12.56 10.64 4.34
C GLU A 135 -13.76 10.55 3.42
N THR A 136 -13.63 11.04 2.18
CA THR A 136 -14.68 10.95 1.18
C THR A 136 -14.57 9.64 0.39
N GLU A 137 -15.68 9.20 -0.20
CA GLU A 137 -15.69 8.01 -1.05
C GLU A 137 -14.74 8.17 -2.25
N ALA A 138 -14.70 9.35 -2.86
CA ALA A 138 -13.80 9.64 -3.98
C ALA A 138 -12.32 9.55 -3.58
N GLU A 139 -11.95 10.08 -2.42
CA GLU A 139 -10.59 9.99 -1.88
C GLU A 139 -10.20 8.54 -1.56
N ARG A 140 -11.10 7.78 -0.93
CA ARG A 140 -10.86 6.36 -0.62
C ARG A 140 -10.76 5.51 -1.89
N ALA A 141 -11.58 5.79 -2.90
CA ALA A 141 -11.52 5.08 -4.18
C ALA A 141 -10.23 5.39 -4.95
N ALA A 142 -9.71 6.62 -4.86
CA ALA A 142 -8.45 7.00 -5.47
C ALA A 142 -7.23 6.38 -4.77
N GLY A 143 -7.23 6.34 -3.43
CA GLY A 143 -6.17 5.70 -2.64
C GLY A 143 -4.76 6.15 -3.04
N LEU A 144 -3.85 5.19 -3.15
CA LEU A 144 -2.47 5.37 -3.64
C LEU A 144 -2.29 4.93 -5.11
N MET A 145 -3.35 4.98 -5.92
CA MET A 145 -3.25 4.67 -7.35
C MET A 145 -2.26 5.61 -8.05
N HIS A 146 -1.47 5.05 -8.97
CA HIS A 146 -0.47 5.76 -9.78
C HIS A 146 0.66 6.45 -9.00
N VAL A 147 0.78 6.21 -7.71
CA VAL A 147 1.88 6.71 -6.89
C VAL A 147 3.14 5.92 -7.21
N MET A 148 4.19 6.61 -7.67
CA MET A 148 5.44 5.97 -8.08
C MET A 148 6.40 5.68 -6.93
N ALA A 149 6.30 6.45 -5.84
CA ALA A 149 7.12 6.30 -4.64
C ALA A 149 6.41 6.93 -3.44
N LEU A 150 6.68 6.38 -2.26
CA LEU A 150 6.19 6.87 -0.97
C LEU A 150 7.39 7.00 -0.03
N ALA A 151 7.53 8.14 0.65
CA ALA A 151 8.63 8.32 1.61
C ALA A 151 8.53 7.28 2.73
N PRO A 152 9.65 6.88 3.39
CA PRO A 152 9.66 5.76 4.33
C PRO A 152 8.56 5.82 5.39
N ASP A 153 8.36 6.99 5.99
CA ASP A 153 7.38 7.24 7.06
C ASP A 153 6.15 8.02 6.60
N ASP A 154 5.81 7.89 5.31
CA ASP A 154 4.57 8.41 4.75
C ASP A 154 3.60 7.25 4.45
N GLY A 155 2.30 7.56 4.49
CA GLY A 155 1.22 6.62 4.26
C GLY A 155 -0.09 7.30 3.89
N MET A 156 -1.16 6.50 3.90
CA MET A 156 -2.53 6.98 3.74
C MET A 156 -3.43 6.35 4.81
N ALA A 157 -4.30 7.15 5.41
CA ALA A 157 -5.31 6.68 6.36
C ALA A 157 -6.70 6.84 5.74
N PHE A 158 -7.42 5.74 5.60
CA PHE A 158 -8.80 5.68 5.14
C PHE A 158 -9.70 5.69 6.37
N VAL A 159 -10.49 6.74 6.56
CA VAL A 159 -11.33 6.91 7.75
C VAL A 159 -12.80 6.77 7.37
N PHE A 160 -13.53 6.03 8.20
CA PHE A 160 -14.94 5.72 8.02
C PHE A 160 -15.75 6.21 9.22
N ASN A 161 -16.91 6.80 8.96
CA ASN A 161 -17.79 7.33 10.00
C ASN A 161 -18.49 6.24 10.82
N GLN A 162 -18.55 5.01 10.30
CA GLN A 162 -19.17 3.84 10.91
C GLN A 162 -18.29 2.61 10.61
N PRO A 163 -18.37 1.54 11.43
CA PRO A 163 -17.66 0.30 11.13
C PRO A 163 -18.07 -0.28 9.77
N VAL A 164 -17.08 -0.62 8.94
CA VAL A 164 -17.26 -1.23 7.62
C VAL A 164 -16.58 -2.59 7.53
N THR A 165 -16.88 -3.36 6.48
CA THR A 165 -16.24 -4.65 6.16
C THR A 165 -15.68 -4.67 4.75
N ASP A 166 -15.41 -3.48 4.21
CA ASP A 166 -14.91 -3.32 2.85
C ASP A 166 -13.56 -4.03 2.67
N ARG A 167 -13.27 -4.40 1.42
CA ARG A 167 -12.05 -5.09 1.05
C ARG A 167 -11.17 -4.12 0.28
N PHE A 168 -9.89 -4.11 0.61
CA PHE A 168 -8.91 -3.31 -0.12
C PHE A 168 -8.42 -4.07 -1.35
N TRP A 169 -7.89 -3.34 -2.32
CA TRP A 169 -7.34 -3.86 -3.57
C TRP A 169 -6.20 -2.95 -4.02
N MET A 170 -5.38 -3.44 -4.95
CA MET A 170 -4.18 -2.73 -5.41
C MET A 170 -4.27 -2.32 -6.88
N LYS A 171 -5.50 -2.18 -7.40
CA LYS A 171 -5.73 -1.78 -8.79
C LYS A 171 -5.02 -0.45 -9.08
N ASP A 172 -4.17 -0.45 -10.10
CA ASP A 172 -3.39 0.70 -10.55
C ASP A 172 -2.41 1.27 -9.51
N THR A 173 -2.19 0.58 -8.39
CA THR A 173 -1.17 0.91 -7.38
C THR A 173 0.16 0.29 -7.79
N LEU A 174 1.19 1.13 -7.95
CA LEU A 174 2.48 0.75 -8.56
C LEU A 174 3.53 0.31 -7.53
N ILE A 175 3.34 0.67 -6.27
CA ILE A 175 4.25 0.38 -5.16
C ILE A 175 3.66 -0.72 -4.25
N PRO A 176 4.49 -1.64 -3.73
CA PRO A 176 4.01 -2.62 -2.76
C PRO A 176 3.71 -1.93 -1.42
N LEU A 177 2.62 -2.32 -0.78
CA LEU A 177 2.13 -1.69 0.44
C LEU A 177 1.83 -2.73 1.50
N SER A 178 1.80 -2.30 2.76
CA SER A 178 1.13 -3.02 3.83
C SER A 178 -0.08 -2.22 4.29
N VAL A 179 -1.14 -2.90 4.71
CA VAL A 179 -2.34 -2.29 5.32
C VAL A 179 -2.57 -2.80 6.74
N ALA A 180 -2.85 -1.89 7.66
CA ALA A 180 -3.34 -2.17 9.00
C ALA A 180 -4.80 -1.75 9.12
N PHE A 181 -5.67 -2.70 9.44
CA PHE A 181 -7.09 -2.45 9.71
C PHE A 181 -7.28 -2.19 11.20
N VAL A 182 -7.95 -1.10 11.55
CA VAL A 182 -8.12 -0.60 12.91
C VAL A 182 -9.59 -0.60 13.28
N GLY A 183 -9.93 -1.35 14.33
CA GLY A 183 -11.27 -1.44 14.90
C GLY A 183 -11.74 -0.13 15.53
N GLU A 184 -13.02 -0.09 15.89
CA GLU A 184 -13.66 1.08 16.55
C GLU A 184 -13.01 1.44 17.89
N ASP A 185 -12.41 0.46 18.58
CA ASP A 185 -11.66 0.66 19.83
C ASP A 185 -10.24 1.21 19.62
N GLY A 186 -9.87 1.54 18.38
CA GLY A 186 -8.55 2.05 18.00
C GLY A 186 -7.46 0.99 18.01
N ARG A 187 -7.79 -0.30 17.95
CA ARG A 187 -6.80 -1.39 17.88
C ARG A 187 -6.69 -1.98 16.49
N VAL A 188 -5.47 -2.32 16.10
CA VAL A 188 -5.20 -3.08 14.87
C VAL A 188 -5.82 -4.47 15.00
N ILE A 189 -6.75 -4.83 14.12
CA ILE A 189 -7.43 -6.12 14.11
C ILE A 189 -6.89 -7.07 13.03
N SER A 190 -6.26 -6.51 12.00
CA SER A 190 -5.67 -7.27 10.89
C SER A 190 -4.52 -6.49 10.25
N LEU A 191 -3.56 -7.23 9.71
CA LEU A 191 -2.43 -6.73 8.93
C LEU A 191 -2.35 -7.56 7.65
N SER A 192 -2.05 -6.92 6.52
CA SER A 192 -1.85 -7.62 5.26
C SER A 192 -0.82 -6.89 4.40
N ASP A 193 0.08 -7.66 3.81
CA ASP A 193 0.97 -7.19 2.75
C ASP A 193 0.25 -7.33 1.41
N MET A 194 0.39 -6.32 0.56
CA MET A 194 -0.37 -6.16 -0.68
C MET A 194 0.57 -5.89 -1.85
N ASP A 195 0.40 -6.66 -2.92
CA ASP A 195 1.24 -6.58 -4.12
C ASP A 195 0.65 -5.59 -5.15
N PRO A 196 1.50 -4.88 -5.92
CA PRO A 196 1.03 -4.05 -7.03
C PRO A 196 0.15 -4.82 -8.02
N CYS A 197 -0.89 -4.17 -8.56
CA CYS A 197 -1.76 -4.78 -9.55
C CYS A 197 -2.12 -3.80 -10.69
N THR A 198 -1.60 -4.04 -11.88
CA THR A 198 -1.90 -3.23 -13.09
C THR A 198 -2.69 -4.01 -14.14
N ALA A 199 -3.09 -5.24 -13.84
CA ALA A 199 -3.81 -6.12 -14.76
C ALA A 199 -4.92 -6.87 -14.01
N GLU A 200 -6.11 -6.90 -14.60
CA GLU A 200 -7.27 -7.56 -14.01
C GLU A 200 -7.23 -9.09 -14.18
N PRO A 201 -7.80 -9.86 -13.24
CA PRO A 201 -8.46 -9.41 -12.00
C PRO A 201 -7.45 -9.11 -10.88
N CYS A 202 -7.66 -8.01 -10.14
CA CYS A 202 -6.85 -7.72 -8.95
C CYS A 202 -7.29 -8.51 -7.70
N PRO A 203 -6.34 -9.02 -6.88
CA PRO A 203 -6.66 -9.59 -5.58
C PRO A 203 -7.33 -8.58 -4.64
N THR A 204 -8.10 -9.11 -3.68
CA THR A 204 -8.72 -8.30 -2.62
C THR A 204 -8.28 -8.76 -1.24
N TYR A 205 -8.09 -7.80 -0.34
CA TYR A 205 -7.51 -7.96 0.98
C TYR A 205 -8.55 -7.60 2.05
N PRO A 206 -9.17 -8.59 2.72
CA PRO A 206 -10.17 -8.33 3.75
C PRO A 206 -9.56 -8.09 5.13
N ALA A 207 -10.27 -7.34 5.96
CA ALA A 207 -10.06 -7.34 7.40
C ALA A 207 -10.60 -8.63 8.04
N SER A 208 -10.13 -8.94 9.26
CA SER A 208 -10.62 -10.04 10.09
C SER A 208 -11.99 -9.77 10.73
N GLY A 209 -12.46 -8.52 10.70
CA GLY A 209 -13.73 -8.06 11.24
C GLY A 209 -14.03 -6.60 10.87
N PRO A 210 -15.12 -6.00 11.40
CA PRO A 210 -15.46 -4.62 11.13
C PRO A 210 -14.38 -3.64 11.63
N TYR A 211 -14.10 -2.61 10.85
CA TYR A 211 -13.09 -1.60 11.17
C TYR A 211 -13.58 -0.18 10.84
N THR A 212 -13.01 0.83 11.50
CA THR A 212 -13.34 2.25 11.28
C THR A 212 -12.21 3.02 10.62
N MET A 213 -11.01 2.44 10.57
CA MET A 213 -9.87 3.02 9.87
C MET A 213 -9.00 1.93 9.23
N ALA A 214 -8.46 2.19 8.05
CA ALA A 214 -7.41 1.38 7.44
C ALA A 214 -6.20 2.29 7.17
N VAL A 215 -4.99 1.81 7.45
CA VAL A 215 -3.76 2.59 7.31
C VAL A 215 -2.83 1.86 6.34
N GLU A 216 -2.55 2.47 5.20
CA GLU A 216 -1.57 1.99 4.22
C GLU A 216 -0.21 2.64 4.47
N ALA A 217 0.84 1.84 4.41
CA ALA A 217 2.23 2.25 4.50
C ALA A 217 3.08 1.46 3.49
N ASN A 218 4.35 1.85 3.31
CA ASN A 218 5.30 1.05 2.53
C ASN A 218 5.33 -0.40 3.04
N LEU A 219 5.48 -1.36 2.11
CA LEU A 219 5.60 -2.77 2.44
C LEU A 219 6.63 -3.01 3.55
N GLY A 220 6.22 -3.70 4.61
CA GLY A 220 7.06 -4.06 5.74
C GLY A 220 7.17 -3.00 6.85
N TRP A 221 6.65 -1.77 6.63
CA TRP A 221 6.75 -0.70 7.62
C TRP A 221 6.21 -1.11 8.99
N PHE A 222 5.05 -1.77 9.05
CA PHE A 222 4.46 -2.24 10.31
C PHE A 222 5.32 -3.26 11.05
N ARG A 223 5.96 -4.18 10.32
CA ARG A 223 6.86 -5.18 10.91
C ARG A 223 8.10 -4.50 11.50
N ASP A 224 8.69 -3.59 10.74
CA ASP A 224 9.93 -2.92 11.10
C ASP A 224 9.74 -1.96 12.29
N HIS A 225 8.52 -1.45 12.49
CA HIS A 225 8.10 -0.63 13.63
C HIS A 225 7.35 -1.42 14.71
N HIS A 226 7.44 -2.76 14.70
CA HIS A 226 6.83 -3.63 15.72
C HIS A 226 5.33 -3.41 15.95
N VAL A 227 4.60 -2.98 14.93
CA VAL A 227 3.13 -2.89 14.94
C VAL A 227 2.55 -4.28 14.66
N SER A 228 1.76 -4.78 15.60
CA SER A 228 1.10 -6.09 15.50
C SER A 228 -0.40 -5.97 15.74
N ILE A 229 -1.15 -7.05 15.48
CA ILE A 229 -2.54 -7.16 15.92
C ILE A 229 -2.63 -6.87 17.42
N GLY A 230 -3.59 -6.02 17.82
CA GLY A 230 -3.79 -5.54 19.17
C GLY A 230 -3.09 -4.21 19.50
N SER A 231 -2.10 -3.78 18.69
CA SER A 231 -1.47 -2.46 18.83
C SER A 231 -2.52 -1.36 18.70
N THR A 232 -2.43 -0.33 19.54
CA THR A 232 -3.27 0.86 19.39
C THR A 232 -2.79 1.70 18.21
N ALA A 233 -3.71 2.32 17.49
CA ALA A 233 -3.44 3.29 16.43
C ALA A 233 -4.39 4.48 16.59
N ARG A 234 -3.86 5.70 16.72
CA ARG A 234 -4.67 6.92 16.84
C ARG A 234 -4.29 7.93 15.77
N LEU A 235 -5.29 8.54 15.16
CA LEU A 235 -5.10 9.65 14.23
C LEU A 235 -4.94 10.96 15.00
N GLU A 236 -3.85 11.67 14.73
CA GLU A 236 -3.54 13.00 15.23
C GLU A 236 -3.47 14.02 14.07
N PRO A 237 -3.80 15.30 14.30
CA PRO A 237 -3.57 16.36 13.32
C PRO A 237 -2.08 16.49 12.93
N ALA A 238 -1.81 17.06 11.76
CA ALA A 238 -0.44 17.26 11.28
C ALA A 238 0.37 18.27 12.14
N ASP A 239 -0.32 19.24 12.74
CA ASP A 239 0.27 20.37 13.47
C ASP A 239 0.29 20.15 14.99
N GLY A 240 0.66 18.95 15.43
CA GLY A 240 0.72 18.59 16.86
C GLY A 240 1.48 19.58 17.73
#